data_AF-A0AAW5ENV0-F1
#
_entry.id   AF-A0AAW5ENV0-F1
#
_cell.length_a   1.000
_cell.length_b   1.000
_cell.length_c   1.000
_cell.angle_alpha   90.00
_cell.angle_beta   90.00
_cell.angle_gamma   90.00
#
_symmetry.space_group_name_H-M   'P 1'
#
loop_
_entity.id
_entity.type
_entity.pdbx_description
1 polymer ?
#
loop_
_entity_poly.entity_id
_entity_poly.type
_entity_poly.pdbx_seq_one_letter_code
_entity_poly.pdbx_strand_id
1 'polypeptide(L)'
;MKRITPSMLTSLALDLRNGWSIGTFGAIGEFHHVPDDRVCLTPCPDGLEIVTQRGAIRISPSEPLHALAWDSLVGKGRRWRHSMALCGPLQLTAKHTLKVLGKDADAVRPEDRDAWLIDLGIGVGQVRMCVRTENARLVEALAVDTDDPLAVVTAAFALLMEAQPHRVMLSPAGRLEVYQPIPAPDGDSPLGAHTHLLPKLVKLKRSCSALDPIPEGWQPFLTLHPAAPFRPSDDDSHDYDRLADLSFLPLLEEFGMEEDLQVSGTFQAHVRQHGTPENLKIPATRRGRARMHIELLRMAARGHEGMERFVPADTIKSATDCG
;
A
#
# COMPACT_ATOMS: atom_id res chain seq x y z
N MET A 1 -4.00 -1.77 -18.34
CA MET A 1 -3.31 -0.83 -17.42
C MET A 1 -2.19 -0.14 -18.18
N LYS A 2 -1.96 1.16 -17.95
CA LYS A 2 -0.89 1.92 -18.61
C LYS A 2 0.44 1.73 -17.87
N ARG A 3 1.57 1.89 -18.57
CA ARG A 3 2.90 1.84 -17.95
C ARG A 3 3.20 3.15 -17.22
N ILE A 4 3.78 3.06 -16.03
CA ILE A 4 4.34 4.23 -15.35
C ILE A 4 5.75 4.50 -15.89
N THR A 5 6.12 5.76 -16.05
CA THR A 5 7.49 6.12 -16.45
C THR A 5 8.44 6.10 -15.25
N PRO A 6 9.74 5.86 -15.44
CA PRO A 6 10.73 5.97 -14.38
C PRO A 6 10.77 7.35 -13.70
N SER A 7 10.56 8.42 -14.46
CA SER A 7 10.54 9.79 -13.92
C SER A 7 9.33 10.05 -13.02
N MET A 8 8.15 9.54 -13.38
CA MET A 8 6.96 9.61 -12.54
C MET A 8 7.15 8.79 -11.25
N LEU A 9 7.66 7.56 -11.38
CA LEU A 9 7.94 6.71 -10.21
C LEU A 9 8.92 7.37 -9.24
N THR A 10 10.00 7.95 -9.77
CA THR A 10 10.97 8.71 -8.97
C THR A 10 10.33 9.91 -8.28
N SER A 11 9.49 10.67 -9.01
CA SER A 11 8.79 11.83 -8.45
C SER A 11 7.85 11.44 -7.30
N LEU A 12 7.14 10.31 -7.43
CA LEU A 12 6.28 9.78 -6.38
C LEU A 12 7.08 9.32 -5.16
N ALA A 13 8.26 8.73 -5.37
CA ALA A 13 9.12 8.25 -4.29
C ALA A 13 9.82 9.40 -3.53
N LEU A 14 10.08 10.52 -4.19
CA LEU A 14 10.66 11.71 -3.56
C LEU A 14 9.67 12.49 -2.67
N ASP A 15 8.37 12.32 -2.87
CA ASP A 15 7.36 12.91 -1.99
C ASP A 15 7.21 12.05 -0.72
N LEU A 16 7.85 12.47 0.36
CA LEU A 16 7.88 11.75 1.64
C LEU A 16 6.50 11.64 2.34
N ARG A 17 5.48 12.36 1.85
CA ARG A 17 4.10 12.18 2.32
C ARG A 17 3.48 10.88 1.81
N ASN A 18 4.11 10.26 0.80
CA ASN A 18 3.68 8.98 0.27
C ASN A 18 4.25 7.84 1.10
N GLY A 19 3.37 6.92 1.49
CA GLY A 19 3.71 5.59 1.98
C GLY A 19 3.78 4.58 0.85
N TRP A 20 4.43 3.46 1.13
CA TRP A 20 4.65 2.36 0.21
C TRP A 20 4.43 1.04 0.90
N SER A 21 3.98 0.03 0.15
CA SER A 21 3.94 -1.33 0.66
C SER A 21 4.28 -2.35 -0.42
N ILE A 22 4.96 -3.43 0.00
CA ILE A 22 5.17 -4.63 -0.80
C ILE A 22 4.56 -5.79 -0.01
N GLY A 23 3.76 -6.63 -0.67
CA GLY A 23 3.14 -7.76 0.01
C GLY A 23 2.07 -8.47 -0.81
N THR A 24 1.45 -9.43 -0.13
CA THR A 24 0.29 -10.19 -0.61
C THR A 24 -0.82 -10.12 0.43
N PHE A 25 -1.99 -10.68 0.14
CA PHE A 25 -3.13 -10.56 1.05
C PHE A 25 -2.87 -11.33 2.36
N GLY A 26 -2.58 -10.57 3.42
CA GLY A 26 -2.24 -11.10 4.75
C GLY A 26 -0.75 -11.15 5.09
N ALA A 27 0.15 -10.76 4.18
CA ALA A 27 1.58 -10.68 4.43
C ALA A 27 2.15 -9.45 3.74
N ILE A 28 2.27 -8.33 4.47
CA ILE A 28 2.58 -7.02 3.91
C ILE A 28 3.66 -6.34 4.74
N GLY A 29 4.65 -5.74 4.09
CA GLY A 29 5.51 -4.73 4.69
C GLY A 29 5.10 -3.36 4.20
N GLU A 30 5.01 -2.41 5.12
CA GLU A 30 4.70 -1.02 4.87
C GLU A 30 5.90 -0.15 5.25
N PHE A 31 6.07 0.94 4.52
CA PHE A 31 7.08 1.95 4.73
C PHE A 31 6.44 3.32 4.53
N HIS A 32 6.55 4.18 5.51
CA HIS A 32 6.26 5.60 5.37
C HIS A 32 7.29 6.40 6.16
N HIS A 33 7.58 7.61 5.70
CA HIS A 33 8.43 8.52 6.46
C HIS A 33 7.65 9.03 7.68
N VAL A 34 8.31 9.02 8.82
CA VAL A 34 7.79 9.64 10.04
C VAL A 34 8.40 11.04 10.13
N PRO A 35 7.61 12.10 10.39
CA PRO A 35 8.17 13.42 10.64
C PRO A 35 9.32 13.37 11.64
N ASP A 36 10.34 14.20 11.42
CA ASP A 36 11.58 14.28 12.20
C ASP A 36 12.56 13.09 12.10
N ASP A 37 12.17 11.96 11.50
CA ASP A 37 13.14 10.91 11.18
C ASP A 37 14.14 11.43 10.13
N ARG A 38 15.43 11.21 10.39
CA ARG A 38 16.47 11.39 9.36
C ARG A 38 16.20 10.45 8.20
N VAL A 39 16.21 11.01 7.01
CA VAL A 39 15.99 10.29 5.75
C VAL A 39 17.20 10.47 4.84
N CYS A 40 17.71 9.36 4.31
CA CYS A 40 18.72 9.35 3.27
C CYS A 40 18.05 8.90 1.96
N LEU A 41 18.06 9.78 0.98
CA LEU A 41 17.59 9.52 -0.38
C LEU A 41 18.80 9.32 -1.28
N THR A 42 18.94 8.11 -1.83
CA THR A 42 20.08 7.76 -2.67
C THR A 42 19.57 7.31 -4.04
N PRO A 43 19.81 8.07 -5.11
CA PRO A 43 19.59 7.56 -6.46
C PRO A 43 20.47 6.32 -6.69
N CYS A 44 19.89 5.27 -7.24
CA CYS A 44 20.65 4.14 -7.76
C CYS A 44 20.52 4.10 -9.30
N PRO A 45 21.43 3.39 -10.03
CA PRO A 45 21.45 3.42 -11.49
C PRO A 45 20.08 3.15 -12.14
N ASP A 46 19.26 2.32 -11.51
CA ASP A 46 17.96 1.87 -12.03
C ASP A 46 16.78 2.25 -11.10
N GLY A 47 16.97 3.19 -10.16
CA GLY A 47 15.93 3.48 -9.17
C GLY A 47 16.27 4.49 -8.07
N LEU A 48 15.57 4.36 -6.94
CA LEU A 48 15.75 5.18 -5.74
C LEU A 48 15.74 4.32 -4.48
N GLU A 49 16.64 4.62 -3.55
CA GLU A 49 16.61 4.11 -2.19
C GLU A 49 16.19 5.23 -1.21
N ILE A 50 15.32 4.88 -0.28
CA ILE A 50 14.91 5.71 0.84
C ILE A 50 15.23 4.95 2.11
N VAL A 51 16.09 5.51 2.96
CA VAL A 51 16.53 4.87 4.20
C VAL A 51 16.21 5.78 5.38
N THR A 52 15.58 5.21 6.41
CA THR A 52 15.43 5.84 7.72
C THR A 52 16.02 4.92 8.79
N GLN A 53 16.01 5.37 10.04
CA GLN A 53 16.35 4.51 11.17
C GLN A 53 15.42 3.29 11.31
N ARG A 54 14.16 3.41 10.86
CA ARG A 54 13.08 2.43 11.06
C ARG A 54 13.01 1.37 9.96
N GLY A 55 13.40 1.72 8.75
CA GLY A 55 13.32 0.83 7.60
C GLY A 55 13.97 1.42 6.37
N ALA A 56 13.88 0.70 5.27
CA ALA A 56 14.29 1.19 3.95
C ALA A 56 13.34 0.70 2.87
N ILE A 57 13.30 1.42 1.76
CA ILE A 57 12.72 0.93 0.51
C ILE A 57 13.67 1.23 -0.65
N ARG A 58 13.92 0.23 -1.49
CA ARG A 58 14.57 0.39 -2.80
C ARG A 58 13.52 0.14 -3.85
N ILE A 59 13.22 1.17 -4.63
CA ILE A 59 12.33 1.10 -5.79
C ILE A 59 13.24 1.03 -7.02
N SER A 60 13.40 -0.16 -7.58
CA SER A 60 14.30 -0.44 -8.70
C SER A 60 13.69 -1.56 -9.54
N PRO A 61 12.69 -1.23 -10.38
CA PRO A 61 11.93 -2.25 -11.08
C PRO A 61 12.80 -3.04 -12.05
N SER A 62 12.74 -4.37 -12.01
CA SER A 62 13.43 -5.24 -12.97
C SER A 62 12.69 -5.35 -14.30
N GLU A 63 11.44 -4.91 -14.35
CA GLU A 63 10.58 -4.90 -15.54
C GLU A 63 9.63 -3.70 -15.54
N PRO A 64 9.05 -3.31 -16.70
CA PRO A 64 8.11 -2.21 -16.77
C PRO A 64 6.86 -2.45 -15.92
N LEU A 65 6.61 -1.56 -14.95
CA LEU A 65 5.43 -1.62 -14.09
C LEU A 65 4.22 -0.97 -14.76
N HIS A 66 3.05 -1.58 -14.56
CA HIS A 66 1.78 -1.07 -15.03
C HIS A 66 0.99 -0.51 -13.86
N ALA A 67 0.59 0.75 -13.97
CA ALA A 67 -0.06 1.47 -12.90
C ALA A 67 -1.58 1.35 -12.97
N LEU A 68 -2.20 1.32 -11.79
CA LEU A 68 -3.63 1.49 -11.60
C LEU A 68 -3.88 2.35 -10.36
N ALA A 69 -4.57 3.47 -10.52
CA ALA A 69 -4.96 4.38 -9.44
C ALA A 69 -6.45 4.28 -9.16
N TRP A 70 -6.86 4.37 -7.89
CA TRP A 70 -8.26 4.38 -7.51
C TRP A 70 -8.49 5.07 -6.17
N ASP A 71 -9.76 5.40 -5.93
CA ASP A 71 -10.25 5.82 -4.62
C ASP A 71 -11.06 4.69 -3.98
N SER A 72 -11.00 4.60 -2.65
CA SER A 72 -11.83 3.69 -1.87
C SER A 72 -12.56 4.43 -0.76
N LEU A 73 -13.85 4.13 -0.56
CA LEU A 73 -14.58 4.59 0.62
C LEU A 73 -13.98 3.97 1.88
N VAL A 74 -13.85 4.77 2.95
CA VAL A 74 -13.38 4.32 4.26
C VAL A 74 -14.37 4.68 5.37
N GLY A 75 -14.29 3.94 6.48
CA GLY A 75 -15.26 4.01 7.58
C GLY A 75 -16.67 3.63 7.11
N LYS A 76 -17.69 4.32 7.63
CA LYS A 76 -19.10 4.14 7.22
C LYS A 76 -19.43 4.81 5.87
N GLY A 77 -18.47 4.84 4.95
CA GLY A 77 -18.59 5.53 3.65
C GLY A 77 -18.60 7.05 3.77
N ARG A 78 -17.91 7.59 4.79
CA ARG A 78 -17.90 9.03 5.09
C ARG A 78 -16.68 9.76 4.53
N ARG A 79 -15.64 9.00 4.21
CA ARG A 79 -14.35 9.50 3.75
C ARG A 79 -13.89 8.63 2.60
N TRP A 80 -12.87 9.07 1.90
CA TRP A 80 -12.17 8.24 0.93
C TRP A 80 -10.66 8.26 1.19
N ARG A 81 -9.99 7.24 0.66
CA ARG A 81 -8.54 7.17 0.58
C ARG A 81 -8.12 6.98 -0.87
N HIS A 82 -6.93 7.47 -1.17
CA HIS A 82 -6.23 7.23 -2.43
C HIS A 82 -5.42 5.94 -2.34
N SER A 83 -5.31 5.24 -3.46
CA SER A 83 -4.43 4.08 -3.58
C SER A 83 -3.97 3.94 -5.03
N MET A 84 -2.74 3.49 -5.21
CA MET A 84 -2.23 3.16 -6.53
C MET A 84 -1.36 1.90 -6.46
N ALA A 85 -1.60 0.97 -7.37
CA ALA A 85 -0.82 -0.26 -7.48
C ALA A 85 0.06 -0.19 -8.72
N LEU A 86 1.29 -0.64 -8.55
CA LEU A 86 2.26 -0.84 -9.61
C LEU A 86 2.39 -2.35 -9.81
N CYS A 87 1.83 -2.82 -10.92
CA CYS A 87 1.55 -4.21 -11.16
C CYS A 87 2.41 -4.78 -12.30
N GLY A 88 2.60 -6.09 -12.25
CA GLY A 88 3.03 -6.90 -13.40
C GLY A 88 2.15 -8.14 -13.56
N PRO A 89 2.42 -8.95 -14.59
CA PRO A 89 1.71 -10.22 -14.79
C PRO A 89 1.85 -11.11 -13.56
N LEU A 90 0.72 -11.67 -13.11
CA LEU A 90 0.73 -12.70 -12.08
C LEU A 90 1.37 -13.95 -12.67
N GLN A 91 2.60 -14.22 -12.24
CA GLN A 91 3.28 -15.48 -12.50
C GLN A 91 3.21 -16.30 -11.23
N LEU A 92 2.39 -17.35 -11.23
CA LEU A 92 2.40 -18.32 -10.15
C LEU A 92 3.74 -19.05 -10.24
N THR A 93 4.65 -18.72 -9.34
CA THR A 93 5.87 -19.50 -9.16
C THR A 93 5.48 -20.91 -8.73
N ALA A 94 6.38 -21.88 -8.99
CA ALA A 94 6.31 -23.14 -8.26
C ALA A 94 6.20 -22.83 -6.75
N LYS A 95 5.53 -23.74 -6.02
CA LYS A 95 5.18 -23.62 -4.60
C LYS A 95 6.20 -22.78 -3.82
N HIS A 96 5.77 -21.65 -3.27
CA HIS A 96 6.58 -20.91 -2.29
C HIS A 96 6.80 -21.83 -1.11
N THR A 97 8.02 -22.35 -0.99
CA THR A 97 8.46 -23.11 0.17
C THR A 97 9.32 -22.21 1.02
N LEU A 98 9.38 -22.53 2.30
CA LEU A 98 10.33 -21.90 3.20
C LEU A 98 11.75 -22.24 2.71
N LYS A 99 12.58 -21.21 2.53
CA LYS A 99 13.88 -21.37 1.84
C LYS A 99 14.92 -20.37 2.32
N VAL A 100 16.09 -20.86 2.71
CA VAL A 100 17.28 -20.04 2.91
C VAL A 100 17.78 -19.54 1.55
N LEU A 101 17.78 -18.23 1.34
CA LEU A 101 18.21 -17.59 0.09
C LEU A 101 19.72 -17.32 0.05
N GLY A 102 20.38 -17.37 1.20
CA GLY A 102 21.82 -17.09 1.34
C GLY A 102 22.07 -15.86 2.19
N LYS A 103 23.25 -15.25 2.06
CA LYS A 103 23.56 -13.95 2.65
C LYS A 103 22.85 -12.83 1.90
N ASP A 104 22.34 -11.82 2.60
CA ASP A 104 21.61 -10.71 1.99
C ASP A 104 22.54 -9.65 1.38
N ALA A 105 23.37 -10.03 0.40
CA ALA A 105 24.33 -9.12 -0.23
C ALA A 105 23.67 -7.86 -0.83
N ASP A 106 22.38 -7.93 -1.15
CA ASP A 106 21.57 -6.83 -1.68
C ASP A 106 20.94 -5.94 -0.61
N ALA A 107 21.18 -6.19 0.68
CA ALA A 107 20.67 -5.36 1.77
C ALA A 107 21.01 -3.88 1.55
N VAL A 108 20.01 -3.02 1.79
CA VAL A 108 20.16 -1.57 1.59
C VAL A 108 21.24 -1.01 2.53
N ARG A 109 21.23 -1.44 3.79
CA ARG A 109 22.28 -1.14 4.76
C ARG A 109 23.48 -2.07 4.57
N PRO A 110 24.72 -1.55 4.41
CA PRO A 110 25.91 -2.39 4.28
C PRO A 110 26.13 -3.35 5.45
N GLU A 111 25.85 -2.92 6.67
CA GLU A 111 26.01 -3.71 7.89
C GLU A 111 25.09 -4.94 7.95
N ASP A 112 24.02 -4.97 7.15
CA ASP A 112 23.06 -6.05 7.10
C ASP A 112 23.42 -7.15 6.08
N ARG A 113 24.44 -6.94 5.24
CA ARG A 113 24.69 -7.77 4.05
C ARG A 113 25.18 -9.18 4.35
N ASP A 114 25.80 -9.36 5.51
CA ASP A 114 26.33 -10.65 5.94
C ASP A 114 25.31 -11.47 6.76
N ALA A 115 24.10 -10.96 7.00
CA ALA A 115 23.03 -11.71 7.65
C ALA A 115 22.36 -12.70 6.69
N TRP A 116 21.80 -13.79 7.22
CA TRP A 116 21.08 -14.78 6.41
C TRP A 116 19.69 -14.29 6.06
N LEU A 117 19.32 -14.35 4.77
CA LEU A 117 17.99 -14.07 4.26
C LEU A 117 17.22 -15.37 4.03
N ILE A 118 16.01 -15.44 4.58
CA ILE A 118 15.17 -16.63 4.55
C ILE A 118 13.79 -16.23 4.06
N ASP A 119 13.33 -16.82 2.95
CA ASP A 119 11.94 -16.73 2.51
C ASP A 119 11.06 -17.58 3.42
N LEU A 120 10.00 -16.98 3.97
CA LEU A 120 9.05 -17.65 4.84
C LEU A 120 8.04 -18.53 4.08
N GLY A 121 8.04 -18.51 2.74
CA GLY A 121 7.16 -19.35 1.92
C GLY A 121 5.68 -18.95 1.95
N ILE A 122 5.36 -17.76 2.46
CA ILE A 122 3.99 -17.25 2.64
C ILE A 122 3.57 -16.23 1.55
N GLY A 123 4.49 -15.94 0.63
CA GLY A 123 4.23 -15.09 -0.53
C GLY A 123 3.30 -15.74 -1.56
N VAL A 124 2.90 -14.95 -2.55
CA VAL A 124 2.11 -15.36 -3.71
C VAL A 124 2.78 -14.79 -4.96
N GLY A 125 2.82 -15.57 -6.02
CA GLY A 125 3.38 -15.14 -7.30
C GLY A 125 4.84 -14.73 -7.18
N GLN A 126 5.19 -13.49 -7.52
CA GLN A 126 6.58 -13.03 -7.47
C GLN A 126 6.94 -12.22 -6.21
N VAL A 127 6.02 -12.14 -5.24
CA VAL A 127 6.24 -11.40 -3.99
C VAL A 127 6.62 -12.36 -2.87
N ARG A 128 7.69 -12.03 -2.13
CA ARG A 128 8.18 -12.81 -0.99
C ARG A 128 8.12 -12.01 0.30
N MET A 129 7.85 -12.69 1.40
CA MET A 129 8.06 -12.17 2.75
C MET A 129 9.19 -12.97 3.38
N CYS A 130 10.28 -12.28 3.68
CA CYS A 130 11.50 -12.85 4.20
C CYS A 130 11.81 -12.34 5.60
N VAL A 131 12.63 -13.08 6.33
CA VAL A 131 13.34 -12.60 7.52
C VAL A 131 14.84 -12.57 7.25
N ARG A 132 15.52 -11.61 7.86
CA ARG A 132 16.97 -11.47 7.84
C ARG A 132 17.52 -11.54 9.26
N THR A 133 18.45 -12.46 9.50
CA THR A 133 18.99 -12.71 10.84
C THR A 133 20.41 -13.29 10.83
N GLU A 134 21.16 -13.00 11.88
CA GLU A 134 22.42 -13.67 12.19
C GLU A 134 22.22 -14.82 13.21
N ASN A 135 21.02 -14.95 13.77
CA ASN A 135 20.73 -15.96 14.79
C ASN A 135 20.69 -17.36 14.17
N ALA A 136 21.74 -18.15 14.39
CA ALA A 136 21.88 -19.50 13.84
C ALA A 136 20.73 -20.44 14.23
N ARG A 137 20.16 -20.32 15.44
CA ARG A 137 19.02 -21.15 15.88
C ARG A 137 17.76 -20.84 15.08
N LEU A 138 17.53 -19.56 14.79
CA LEU A 138 16.40 -19.15 13.96
C LEU A 138 16.58 -19.61 12.51
N VAL A 139 17.81 -19.52 11.97
CA VAL A 139 18.13 -20.04 10.63
C VAL A 139 17.83 -21.55 10.56
N GLU A 140 18.32 -22.32 11.53
CA GLU A 140 18.09 -23.77 11.60
C GLU A 140 16.59 -24.12 11.71
N ALA A 141 15.85 -23.43 12.58
CA ALA A 141 14.41 -23.62 12.75
C ALA A 141 13.60 -23.27 11.47
N LEU A 142 14.13 -22.37 10.64
CA LEU A 142 13.55 -21.94 9.37
C LEU A 142 14.34 -22.48 8.17
N ALA A 143 15.04 -23.62 8.28
CA ALA A 143 15.71 -24.28 7.17
C ALA A 143 15.09 -25.67 6.90
N VAL A 144 13.75 -25.70 6.81
CA VAL A 144 12.96 -26.94 6.73
C VAL A 144 12.21 -27.00 5.39
N ASP A 145 12.36 -28.09 4.66
CA ASP A 145 11.50 -28.36 3.51
C ASP A 145 10.09 -28.75 3.99
N THR A 146 9.08 -27.99 3.57
CA THR A 146 7.71 -28.15 4.08
C THR A 146 6.66 -27.75 3.05
N ASP A 147 5.55 -28.46 3.12
CA ASP A 147 4.34 -28.17 2.36
C ASP A 147 3.42 -27.15 3.07
N ASP A 148 3.66 -26.87 4.35
CA ASP A 148 2.97 -25.88 5.16
C ASP A 148 3.98 -24.93 5.85
N PRO A 149 4.53 -23.94 5.12
CA PRO A 149 5.44 -22.95 5.67
C PRO A 149 4.84 -22.18 6.86
N LEU A 150 3.53 -21.93 6.83
CA LEU A 150 2.85 -21.16 7.87
C LEU A 150 2.84 -21.89 9.22
N ALA A 151 2.73 -23.23 9.22
CA ALA A 151 2.85 -24.04 10.42
C ALA A 151 4.27 -23.93 11.03
N VAL A 152 5.31 -23.97 10.18
CA VAL A 152 6.71 -23.83 10.64
C VAL A 152 6.96 -22.44 11.22
N VAL A 153 6.51 -21.38 10.53
CA VAL A 153 6.61 -19.99 11.03
C VAL A 153 5.87 -19.83 12.37
N THR A 154 4.71 -20.46 12.53
CA THR A 154 3.94 -20.43 13.79
C THR A 154 4.69 -21.14 14.91
N ALA A 155 5.31 -22.30 14.64
CA ALA A 155 6.10 -23.03 15.62
C ALA A 155 7.38 -22.27 16.02
N ALA A 156 7.98 -21.53 15.09
CA ALA A 156 9.17 -20.71 15.32
C ALA A 156 8.87 -19.34 15.96
N PHE A 157 7.61 -19.03 16.30
CA PHE A 157 7.21 -17.70 16.77
C PHE A 157 8.00 -17.22 18.00
N ALA A 158 8.26 -18.09 18.98
CA ALA A 158 9.05 -17.73 20.15
C ALA A 158 10.49 -17.33 19.77
N LEU A 159 11.12 -18.04 18.82
CA LEU A 159 12.45 -17.70 18.31
C LEU A 159 12.44 -16.40 17.50
N LEU A 160 11.39 -16.15 16.72
CA LEU A 160 11.21 -14.88 16.00
C LEU A 160 11.11 -13.70 16.98
N MET A 161 10.37 -13.86 18.07
CA MET A 161 10.23 -12.84 19.11
C MET A 161 11.50 -12.64 19.94
N GLU A 162 12.29 -13.70 20.17
CA GLU A 162 13.59 -13.60 20.83
C GLU A 162 14.63 -12.92 19.92
N ALA A 163 14.71 -13.35 18.66
CA ALA A 163 15.74 -12.90 17.73
C ALA A 163 15.46 -11.53 17.09
N GLN A 164 14.19 -11.10 17.08
CA GLN A 164 13.75 -9.82 16.49
C GLN A 164 14.36 -9.56 15.09
N PRO A 165 14.27 -10.54 14.17
CA PRO A 165 14.96 -10.43 12.89
C PRO A 165 14.42 -9.27 12.07
N HIS A 166 15.25 -8.70 11.22
CA HIS A 166 14.79 -7.77 10.19
C HIS A 166 13.79 -8.49 9.27
N ARG A 167 12.79 -7.75 8.77
CA ARG A 167 11.78 -8.30 7.85
C ARG A 167 11.97 -7.65 6.49
N VAL A 168 11.97 -8.45 5.44
CA VAL A 168 12.31 -8.00 4.09
C VAL A 168 11.22 -8.48 3.14
N MET A 169 10.59 -7.54 2.45
CA MET A 169 9.65 -7.83 1.38
C MET A 169 10.37 -7.67 0.04
N LEU A 170 10.24 -8.67 -0.84
CA LEU A 170 10.85 -8.65 -2.16
C LEU A 170 9.77 -8.74 -3.24
N SER A 171 9.93 -7.98 -4.32
CA SER A 171 9.11 -8.07 -5.52
C SER A 171 9.89 -7.62 -6.76
N PRO A 172 9.37 -7.83 -7.98
CA PRO A 172 9.97 -7.28 -9.19
C PRO A 172 10.03 -5.74 -9.23
N ALA A 173 9.33 -5.03 -8.33
CA ALA A 173 9.43 -3.57 -8.21
C ALA A 173 10.61 -3.12 -7.31
N GLY A 174 11.19 -4.04 -6.52
CA GLY A 174 12.31 -3.77 -5.64
C GLY A 174 12.19 -4.47 -4.29
N ARG A 175 12.61 -3.79 -3.22
CA ARG A 175 12.63 -4.35 -1.85
C ARG A 175 12.21 -3.33 -0.80
N LEU A 176 11.59 -3.81 0.27
CA LEU A 176 11.25 -3.05 1.46
C LEU A 176 11.80 -3.77 2.68
N GLU A 177 12.52 -3.05 3.54
CA GLU A 177 13.14 -3.56 4.75
C GLU A 177 12.56 -2.88 5.99
N VAL A 178 12.28 -3.68 7.01
CA VAL A 178 11.78 -3.23 8.30
C VAL A 178 12.83 -3.58 9.34
N TYR A 179 13.32 -2.56 10.04
CA TYR A 179 14.32 -2.68 11.12
C TYR A 179 13.68 -2.64 12.51
N GLN A 180 12.52 -1.98 12.63
CA GLN A 180 11.80 -1.87 13.90
C GLN A 180 11.47 -3.24 14.51
N PRO A 181 11.50 -3.40 15.83
CA PRO A 181 11.16 -4.67 16.47
C PRO A 181 9.73 -5.13 16.11
N ILE A 182 9.52 -6.44 16.13
CA ILE A 182 8.20 -7.07 16.07
C ILE A 182 7.47 -6.70 17.36
N PRO A 183 6.31 -6.03 17.30
CA PRO A 183 5.53 -5.73 18.50
C PRO A 183 5.06 -7.01 19.18
N ALA A 184 4.77 -6.91 20.48
CA ALA A 184 4.06 -7.98 21.18
C ALA A 184 2.71 -8.26 20.49
N PRO A 185 2.12 -9.47 20.64
CA PRO A 185 0.87 -9.84 19.97
C PRO A 185 -0.29 -8.86 20.15
N ASP A 186 -0.36 -8.18 21.30
CA ASP A 186 -1.40 -7.19 21.63
C ASP A 186 -0.90 -5.73 21.51
N GLY A 187 0.29 -5.53 20.92
CA GLY A 187 0.87 -4.21 20.73
C GLY A 187 0.38 -3.51 19.47
N ASP A 188 0.37 -2.18 19.49
CA ASP A 188 0.06 -1.39 18.31
C ASP A 188 1.13 -1.52 17.22
N SER A 189 0.72 -1.31 15.97
CA SER A 189 1.66 -1.23 14.85
C SER A 189 2.52 0.03 15.01
N PRO A 190 3.85 -0.09 14.96
CA PRO A 190 4.72 1.06 15.17
C PRO A 190 4.61 2.03 13.99
N LEU A 191 4.76 3.32 14.28
CA LEU A 191 4.91 4.35 13.25
C LEU A 191 6.13 4.07 12.38
N GLY A 192 6.05 4.41 11.10
CA GLY A 192 7.07 4.14 10.09
C GLY A 192 7.01 2.71 9.55
N ALA A 193 8.19 2.14 9.26
CA ALA A 193 8.29 0.86 8.57
C ALA A 193 7.89 -0.32 9.47
N HIS A 194 6.93 -1.15 9.04
CA HIS A 194 6.43 -2.27 9.84
C HIS A 194 5.86 -3.37 8.96
N THR A 195 5.54 -4.53 9.53
CA THR A 195 4.95 -5.67 8.80
C THR A 195 3.68 -6.16 9.45
N HIS A 196 2.73 -6.61 8.63
CA HIS A 196 1.55 -7.34 9.03
C HIS A 196 1.64 -8.78 8.54
N LEU A 197 1.45 -9.73 9.46
CA LEU A 197 1.30 -11.15 9.14
C LEU A 197 0.00 -11.68 9.75
N LEU A 198 -0.97 -11.98 8.89
CA LEU A 198 -2.31 -12.44 9.24
C LEU A 198 -2.52 -13.86 8.69
N PRO A 199 -2.22 -14.91 9.48
CA PRO A 199 -2.26 -16.31 9.04
C PRO A 199 -3.57 -16.72 8.36
N LYS A 200 -4.72 -16.22 8.85
CA LYS A 200 -6.03 -16.50 8.27
C LYS A 200 -6.18 -15.98 6.83
N LEU A 201 -5.57 -14.83 6.52
CA LEU A 201 -5.62 -14.23 5.20
C LEU A 201 -4.59 -14.85 4.26
N VAL A 202 -3.39 -15.18 4.76
CA VAL A 202 -2.35 -15.89 4.01
C VAL A 202 -2.88 -17.22 3.45
N LYS A 203 -3.68 -17.96 4.23
CA LYS A 203 -4.32 -19.21 3.80
C LYS A 203 -5.23 -19.06 2.58
N LEU A 204 -5.74 -17.85 2.29
CA LEU A 204 -6.55 -17.58 1.10
C LEU A 204 -5.72 -17.53 -0.19
N LYS A 205 -4.38 -17.46 -0.09
CA LYS A 205 -3.42 -17.47 -1.21
C LYS A 205 -3.75 -16.45 -2.30
N ARG A 206 -4.14 -15.24 -1.90
CA ARG A 206 -4.46 -14.13 -2.81
C ARG A 206 -3.29 -13.15 -2.91
N SER A 207 -3.04 -12.65 -4.12
CA SER A 207 -2.03 -11.62 -4.37
C SER A 207 -2.42 -10.26 -3.78
N CYS A 208 -3.71 -9.94 -3.68
CA CYS A 208 -4.22 -8.69 -3.14
C CYS A 208 -5.63 -8.86 -2.54
N SER A 209 -6.18 -7.79 -1.97
CA SER A 209 -7.56 -7.78 -1.48
C SER A 209 -8.53 -7.93 -2.65
N ALA A 210 -9.66 -8.61 -2.42
CA ALA A 210 -10.75 -8.68 -3.40
C ALA A 210 -11.50 -7.35 -3.58
N LEU A 211 -11.19 -6.35 -2.74
CA LEU A 211 -11.72 -4.99 -2.87
C LEU A 211 -10.82 -4.11 -3.76
N ASP A 212 -9.57 -4.50 -3.98
CA ASP A 212 -8.66 -3.76 -4.85
C ASP A 212 -9.03 -4.07 -6.32
N PRO A 213 -9.12 -3.07 -7.21
CA PRO A 213 -9.56 -3.26 -8.59
C PRO A 213 -8.47 -3.88 -9.49
N ILE A 214 -7.58 -4.70 -8.93
CA ILE A 214 -6.51 -5.34 -9.69
C ILE A 214 -7.13 -6.35 -10.67
N PRO A 215 -6.87 -6.23 -11.99
CA PRO A 215 -7.43 -7.16 -12.96
C PRO A 215 -6.94 -8.59 -12.75
N GLU A 216 -7.75 -9.57 -13.19
CA GLU A 216 -7.34 -10.97 -13.21
C GLU A 216 -6.05 -11.15 -14.03
N GLY A 217 -5.17 -12.05 -13.57
CA GLY A 217 -3.87 -12.29 -14.19
C GLY A 217 -2.81 -11.21 -13.89
N TRP A 218 -3.10 -10.26 -13.00
CA TRP A 218 -2.14 -9.25 -12.53
C TRP A 218 -1.90 -9.35 -11.02
N GLN A 219 -0.73 -8.89 -10.61
CA GLN A 219 -0.34 -8.82 -9.20
C GLN A 219 0.31 -7.45 -8.91
N PRO A 220 -0.04 -6.79 -7.78
CA PRO A 220 0.72 -5.65 -7.31
C PRO A 220 2.11 -6.10 -6.85
N PHE A 221 3.15 -5.42 -7.34
CA PHE A 221 4.52 -5.58 -6.87
C PHE A 221 4.92 -4.47 -5.89
N LEU A 222 4.30 -3.31 -6.01
CA LEU A 222 4.47 -2.18 -5.12
C LEU A 222 3.14 -1.42 -5.08
N THR A 223 2.71 -1.03 -3.89
CA THR A 223 1.52 -0.19 -3.69
C THR A 223 1.95 1.13 -3.10
N LEU A 224 1.50 2.21 -3.71
CA LEU A 224 1.61 3.57 -3.23
C LEU A 224 0.37 3.90 -2.39
N HIS A 225 0.63 4.45 -1.21
CA HIS A 225 -0.34 5.04 -0.29
C HIS A 225 -0.09 6.55 -0.24
N PRO A 226 -0.74 7.35 -1.11
CA PRO A 226 -0.52 8.79 -1.14
C PRO A 226 -0.94 9.46 0.16
N ALA A 227 -0.54 10.74 0.31
CA ALA A 227 -1.07 11.60 1.37
C ALA A 227 -2.60 11.49 1.45
N ALA A 228 -3.11 11.19 2.65
CA ALA A 228 -4.53 10.97 2.85
C ALA A 228 -5.32 12.28 2.67
N PRO A 229 -6.46 12.27 1.95
CA PRO A 229 -7.37 13.42 1.86
C PRO A 229 -7.98 13.85 3.18
N PHE A 230 -7.85 13.02 4.22
CA PHE A 230 -8.42 13.23 5.53
C PHE A 230 -7.36 12.98 6.58
N ARG A 231 -7.02 14.01 7.35
CA ARG A 231 -6.12 13.87 8.49
C ARG A 231 -6.95 13.56 9.73
N PRO A 232 -6.49 12.64 10.60
CA PRO A 232 -7.10 12.48 11.92
C PRO A 232 -7.02 13.81 12.70
N SER A 233 -8.06 14.18 13.43
CA SER A 233 -8.03 15.28 14.41
C SER A 233 -8.40 14.78 15.81
N ASP A 234 -8.06 15.58 16.83
CA ASP A 234 -8.15 15.19 18.23
C ASP A 234 -9.60 14.95 18.74
N ASP A 235 -10.61 15.42 18.02
CA ASP A 235 -12.03 15.29 18.38
C ASP A 235 -12.75 14.18 17.60
N ASP A 236 -12.00 13.25 16.99
CA ASP A 236 -12.52 12.18 16.13
C ASP A 236 -13.17 12.71 14.82
N SER A 237 -13.09 14.03 14.57
CA SER A 237 -13.35 14.61 13.27
C SER A 237 -12.16 14.39 12.34
N HIS A 238 -12.32 14.77 11.08
CA HIS A 238 -11.29 14.56 10.08
C HIS A 238 -11.25 15.79 9.18
N ASP A 239 -10.10 16.45 9.15
CA ASP A 239 -9.90 17.64 8.34
C ASP A 239 -9.62 17.23 6.90
N TYR A 240 -10.42 17.77 5.98
CA TYR A 240 -10.22 17.55 4.55
C TYR A 240 -8.98 18.32 4.07
N ASP A 241 -7.96 17.58 3.65
CA ASP A 241 -6.75 18.10 3.02
C ASP A 241 -6.96 18.22 1.51
N ARG A 242 -7.37 19.42 1.09
CA ARG A 242 -7.61 19.73 -0.32
C ARG A 242 -6.35 19.57 -1.18
N LEU A 243 -5.17 19.88 -0.65
CA LEU A 243 -3.92 19.78 -1.42
C LEU A 243 -3.54 18.32 -1.65
N ALA A 244 -3.72 17.45 -0.64
CA ALA A 244 -3.52 16.01 -0.80
C ALA A 244 -4.44 15.43 -1.88
N ASP A 245 -5.73 15.77 -1.84
CA ASP A 245 -6.70 15.27 -2.83
C ASP A 245 -6.44 15.80 -4.24
N LEU A 246 -6.14 17.10 -4.40
CA LEU A 246 -5.80 17.67 -5.70
C LEU A 246 -4.52 17.09 -6.31
N SER A 247 -3.52 16.78 -5.48
CA SER A 247 -2.25 16.21 -5.94
C SER A 247 -2.40 14.82 -6.55
N PHE A 248 -3.46 14.07 -6.17
CA PHE A 248 -3.69 12.72 -6.68
C PHE A 248 -4.61 12.65 -7.90
N LEU A 249 -5.42 13.69 -8.17
CA LEU A 249 -6.35 13.68 -9.31
C LEU A 249 -5.68 13.39 -10.68
N PRO A 250 -4.50 13.94 -11.01
CA PRO A 250 -3.86 13.63 -12.29
C PRO A 250 -3.51 12.14 -12.42
N LEU A 251 -3.21 11.45 -11.31
CA LEU A 251 -2.97 10.01 -11.31
C LEU A 251 -4.25 9.20 -11.51
N LEU A 252 -5.37 9.66 -10.94
CA LEU A 252 -6.69 9.07 -11.21
C LEU A 252 -7.10 9.24 -12.66
N GLU A 253 -6.84 10.40 -13.26
CA GLU A 253 -7.13 10.65 -14.68
C GLU A 253 -6.26 9.78 -15.59
N GLU A 254 -4.96 9.68 -15.28
CA GLU A 254 -4.03 8.96 -16.14
C GLU A 254 -4.12 7.44 -15.98
N PHE A 255 -4.24 6.94 -14.74
CA PHE A 255 -4.15 5.52 -14.38
C PHE A 255 -5.44 4.96 -13.78
N GLY A 256 -6.54 5.71 -13.80
CA GLY A 256 -7.83 5.26 -13.30
C GLY A 256 -8.43 4.10 -14.08
N MET A 257 -9.40 3.42 -13.45
CA MET A 257 -10.27 2.49 -14.17
C MET A 257 -11.19 3.26 -15.10
N GLU A 258 -11.42 2.72 -16.31
CA GLU A 258 -12.33 3.30 -17.29
C GLU A 258 -13.74 3.54 -16.71
N GLU A 259 -14.27 2.57 -15.94
CA GLU A 259 -15.55 2.73 -15.25
C GLU A 259 -15.56 3.93 -14.28
N ASP A 260 -14.47 4.15 -13.54
CA ASP A 260 -14.38 5.25 -12.58
C ASP A 260 -14.36 6.60 -13.31
N LEU A 261 -13.62 6.68 -14.42
CA LEU A 261 -13.54 7.87 -15.26
C LEU A 261 -14.91 8.21 -15.87
N GLN A 262 -15.61 7.20 -16.39
CA GLN A 262 -16.96 7.36 -16.95
C GLN A 262 -17.97 7.84 -15.90
N VAL A 263 -17.97 7.23 -14.71
CA VAL A 263 -18.86 7.63 -13.61
C VAL A 263 -18.55 9.07 -13.16
N SER A 264 -17.27 9.41 -13.01
CA SER A 264 -16.85 10.76 -12.58
C SER A 264 -17.23 11.81 -13.61
N GLY A 265 -16.95 11.55 -14.90
CA GLY A 265 -17.31 12.46 -15.99
C GLY A 265 -18.83 12.67 -16.09
N THR A 266 -19.61 11.59 -15.97
CA THR A 266 -21.08 11.66 -15.99
C THR A 266 -21.62 12.47 -14.80
N PHE A 267 -21.10 12.21 -13.59
CA PHE A 267 -21.50 12.93 -12.38
C PHE A 267 -21.17 14.43 -12.49
N GLN A 268 -19.95 14.77 -12.89
CA GLN A 268 -19.49 16.15 -12.99
C GLN A 268 -20.23 16.92 -14.09
N ALA A 269 -20.51 16.29 -15.24
CA ALA A 269 -21.30 16.89 -16.30
C ALA A 269 -22.73 17.18 -15.85
N HIS A 270 -23.37 16.23 -15.16
CA HIS A 270 -24.72 16.38 -14.62
C HIS A 270 -24.80 17.53 -13.61
N VAL A 271 -23.88 17.56 -12.63
CA VAL A 271 -23.85 18.64 -11.63
C VAL A 271 -23.58 19.99 -12.30
N ARG A 272 -22.70 20.06 -13.31
CA ARG A 272 -22.46 21.30 -14.06
C ARG A 272 -23.69 21.79 -14.81
N GLN A 273 -24.51 20.87 -15.34
CA GLN A 273 -25.71 21.20 -16.10
C GLN A 273 -26.90 21.56 -15.21
N HIS A 274 -27.06 20.88 -14.07
CA HIS A 274 -28.27 20.94 -13.24
C HIS A 274 -28.06 21.61 -11.87
N GLY A 275 -26.82 21.86 -11.46
CA GLY A 275 -26.45 22.40 -10.15
C GLY A 275 -26.56 21.39 -8.99
N THR A 276 -27.07 20.18 -9.23
CA THR A 276 -27.38 19.18 -8.20
C THR A 276 -27.17 17.76 -8.76
N PRO A 277 -26.79 16.76 -7.94
CA PRO A 277 -26.75 15.35 -8.35
C PRO A 277 -28.14 14.69 -8.40
N GLU A 278 -29.20 15.42 -8.06
CA GLU A 278 -30.57 14.94 -8.08
C GLU A 278 -30.97 14.38 -9.46
N ASN A 279 -31.75 13.30 -9.46
CA ASN A 279 -32.16 12.55 -10.66
C ASN A 279 -31.02 11.94 -11.50
N LEU A 280 -29.77 11.99 -11.02
CA LEU A 280 -28.68 11.27 -11.67
C LEU A 280 -28.89 9.76 -11.57
N LYS A 281 -28.73 9.05 -12.70
CA LYS A 281 -28.85 7.60 -12.75
C LYS A 281 -27.78 6.94 -11.89
N ILE A 282 -28.21 6.14 -10.91
CA ILE A 282 -27.32 5.38 -10.02
C ILE A 282 -26.59 4.28 -10.83
N PRO A 283 -25.25 4.16 -10.72
CA PRO A 283 -24.51 3.09 -11.37
C PRO A 283 -24.95 1.68 -10.93
N ALA A 284 -24.95 0.74 -11.89
CA ALA A 284 -25.38 -0.64 -11.65
C ALA A 284 -24.39 -1.44 -10.79
N THR A 285 -23.10 -1.15 -10.90
CA THR A 285 -22.05 -1.88 -10.19
C THR A 285 -21.82 -1.32 -8.79
N ARG A 286 -21.30 -2.17 -7.88
CA ARG A 286 -20.88 -1.72 -6.54
C ARG A 286 -19.78 -0.65 -6.63
N ARG A 287 -18.82 -0.82 -7.54
CA ARG A 287 -17.70 0.10 -7.75
C ARG A 287 -18.17 1.45 -8.27
N GLY A 288 -19.02 1.47 -9.29
CA GLY A 288 -19.61 2.70 -9.82
C GLY A 288 -20.40 3.46 -8.75
N ARG A 289 -21.19 2.77 -7.90
CA ARG A 289 -21.87 3.41 -6.77
C ARG A 289 -20.90 4.01 -5.76
N ALA A 290 -19.84 3.29 -5.41
CA ALA A 290 -18.80 3.82 -4.53
C ALA A 290 -18.11 5.04 -5.14
N ARG A 291 -17.80 5.02 -6.44
CA ARG A 291 -17.20 6.15 -7.15
C ARG A 291 -18.12 7.37 -7.18
N MET A 292 -19.39 7.18 -7.51
CA MET A 292 -20.40 8.25 -7.47
C MET A 292 -20.51 8.87 -6.07
N HIS A 293 -20.48 8.04 -5.02
CA HIS A 293 -20.47 8.52 -3.65
C HIS A 293 -19.20 9.34 -3.35
N ILE A 294 -18.03 8.89 -3.79
CA ILE A 294 -16.78 9.64 -3.61
C ILE A 294 -16.82 10.99 -4.31
N GLU A 295 -17.37 11.09 -5.53
CA GLU A 295 -17.53 12.37 -6.23
C GLU A 295 -18.44 13.33 -5.46
N LEU A 296 -19.54 12.81 -4.90
CA LEU A 296 -20.42 13.60 -4.04
C LEU A 296 -19.69 14.10 -2.78
N LEU A 297 -18.98 13.22 -2.08
CA LEU A 297 -18.19 13.59 -0.89
C LEU A 297 -17.12 14.63 -1.24
N ARG A 298 -16.44 14.47 -2.37
CA ARG A 298 -15.40 15.38 -2.84
C ARG A 298 -15.95 16.76 -3.19
N MET A 299 -17.10 16.85 -3.84
CA MET A 299 -17.73 18.14 -4.11
C MET A 299 -18.19 18.85 -2.83
N ALA A 300 -18.82 18.12 -1.91
CA ALA A 300 -19.22 18.67 -0.61
C ALA A 300 -18.01 19.15 0.22
N ALA A 301 -16.94 18.36 0.28
CA ALA A 301 -15.70 18.74 0.99
C ALA A 301 -15.02 19.99 0.41
N ARG A 302 -15.26 20.29 -0.87
CA ARG A 302 -14.76 21.49 -1.56
C ARG A 302 -15.71 22.70 -1.47
N GLY A 303 -16.83 22.57 -0.77
CA GLY A 303 -17.79 23.66 -0.57
C GLY A 303 -18.70 23.92 -1.78
N HIS A 304 -19.00 22.91 -2.60
CA HIS A 304 -20.04 23.07 -3.62
C HIS A 304 -21.42 23.16 -2.97
N GLU A 305 -22.08 24.31 -3.13
CA GLU A 305 -23.41 24.59 -2.56
C GLU A 305 -24.44 23.50 -2.91
N GLY A 306 -25.22 23.09 -1.92
CA GLY A 306 -26.37 22.18 -2.11
C GLY A 306 -25.98 20.71 -2.22
N MET A 307 -24.71 20.37 -2.02
CA MET A 307 -24.24 18.97 -1.94
C MET A 307 -24.51 18.36 -0.57
N GLU A 308 -24.56 19.18 0.49
CA GLU A 308 -24.65 18.71 1.88
C GLU A 308 -25.90 17.88 2.13
N ARG A 309 -27.02 18.24 1.50
CA ARG A 309 -28.31 17.52 1.62
C ARG A 309 -28.28 16.10 1.05
N PHE A 310 -27.30 15.78 0.20
CA PHE A 310 -27.13 14.45 -0.40
C PHE A 310 -26.08 13.62 0.32
N VAL A 311 -25.23 14.26 1.12
CA VAL A 311 -24.22 13.61 1.94
C VAL A 311 -24.88 13.14 3.24
N PRO A 312 -24.57 11.95 3.77
CA PRO A 312 -25.08 11.54 5.09
C PRO A 312 -24.70 12.56 6.18
N ALA A 313 -25.60 12.84 7.15
CA ALA A 313 -25.54 14.02 8.03
C ALA A 313 -24.27 14.23 8.90
N ASP A 314 -23.38 13.24 9.03
CA ASP A 314 -22.25 13.25 9.98
C ASP A 314 -20.87 13.17 9.28
N THR A 315 -20.75 13.67 8.05
CA THR A 315 -19.73 13.15 7.12
C THR A 315 -18.54 14.09 6.87
N ILE A 316 -18.67 15.40 7.04
CA ILE A 316 -17.63 16.37 6.64
C ILE A 316 -17.66 17.61 7.56
N LYS A 317 -16.55 17.95 8.21
CA LYS A 317 -16.29 19.34 8.64
C LYS A 317 -15.54 20.02 7.49
N SER A 318 -16.11 21.07 6.93
CA SER A 318 -15.45 21.86 5.88
C SER A 318 -14.31 22.67 6.51
N ALA A 319 -13.19 22.77 5.80
CA ALA A 319 -12.23 23.85 6.01
C ALA A 319 -12.77 25.13 5.34
N THR A 320 -13.86 25.67 5.90
CA THR A 320 -14.24 27.07 5.69
C THR A 320 -14.06 27.74 7.04
N ASP A 321 -12.81 28.11 7.33
CA ASP A 321 -12.40 29.24 8.18
C ASP A 321 -10.88 29.16 8.43
N CYS A 322 -10.09 29.40 7.37
CA CYS A 322 -8.75 29.98 7.54
C CYS A 322 -8.74 31.24 6.67
N GLY A 323 -8.97 32.38 7.33
CA GLY A 323 -8.63 33.69 6.78
C GLY A 323 -7.12 33.89 6.68
#